data_AF-A0A367JB09-F1
#
_entry.id   AF-A0A367JB09-F1
#
_cell.length_a   1.000
_cell.length_b   1.000
_cell.length_c   1.000
_cell.angle_alpha   90.00
_cell.angle_beta   90.00
_cell.angle_gamma   90.00
#
_symmetry.space_group_name_H-M   'P 1'
#
loop_
_entity.id
_entity.type
_entity.pdbx_description
1 polymer ?
#
loop_
_entity_poly.entity_id
_entity_poly.type
_entity_poly.pdbx_seq_one_letter_code
_entity_poly.pdbx_strand_id
1 'polypeptide(L)'
;LYQAVESILSSQRVGWIVSERFVNMPVEIMPPMYAMLQEETKKAIEQNEPYSFDWYMFISKTYKEVNSTADEENEEVAQKLVNNETFYFQSEDEIIAKYAEHQFDFKFTNIDKEQAADSRRAFSEFGIEPARKLLFVHQSKFDTLIEEITKTCTSTQ
;
A
#
# COMPACT_ATOMS: atom_id res chain seq x y z
N LEU A 1 2.50 16.50 8.45
CA LEU A 1 2.62 15.12 7.92
C LEU A 1 4.03 14.84 7.39
N TYR A 2 4.54 15.58 6.41
CA TYR A 2 5.89 15.37 5.82
C TYR A 2 7.03 15.37 6.88
N GLN A 3 6.97 16.31 7.83
CA GLN A 3 7.92 16.39 8.95
C GLN A 3 7.94 15.13 9.84
N ALA A 4 6.81 14.43 9.99
CA ALA A 4 6.76 13.21 10.80
C ALA A 4 7.51 12.08 10.10
N VAL A 5 7.39 11.95 8.78
CA VAL A 5 8.14 10.96 7.98
C VAL A 5 9.62 11.26 8.00
N GLU A 6 10.00 12.50 7.74
CA GLU A 6 11.40 12.90 7.81
C GLU A 6 11.98 12.58 9.19
N SER A 7 11.25 12.89 10.26
CA SER A 7 11.64 12.55 11.63
C SER A 7 11.78 11.04 11.86
N ILE A 8 10.84 10.23 11.38
CA ILE A 8 10.86 8.76 11.52
C ILE A 8 12.05 8.19 10.73
N LEU A 9 12.22 8.59 9.47
CA LEU A 9 13.30 8.12 8.60
C LEU A 9 14.68 8.58 9.07
N SER A 10 14.80 9.74 9.71
CA SER A 10 16.09 10.28 10.17
C SER A 10 16.51 9.77 11.55
N SER A 11 15.55 9.44 12.42
CA SER A 11 15.82 9.30 13.86
C SER A 11 15.46 7.93 14.43
N GLN A 12 14.73 7.09 13.69
CA GLN A 12 14.24 5.79 14.15
C GLN A 12 14.67 4.68 13.20
N ARG A 13 14.62 3.45 13.69
CA ARG A 13 14.98 2.28 12.89
C ARG A 13 13.78 1.81 12.09
N VAL A 14 13.82 1.99 10.78
CA VAL A 14 12.72 1.65 9.87
C VAL A 14 13.08 0.43 9.04
N GLY A 15 12.28 -0.63 9.14
CA GLY A 15 12.33 -1.80 8.27
C GLY A 15 11.45 -1.57 7.04
N TRP A 16 12.04 -1.55 5.85
CA TRP A 16 11.25 -1.49 4.61
C TRP A 16 10.85 -2.91 4.20
N ILE A 17 9.54 -3.18 4.20
CA ILE A 17 8.99 -4.44 3.72
C ILE A 17 8.55 -4.26 2.27
N VAL A 18 9.12 -5.09 1.40
CA VAL A 18 8.73 -5.18 -0.01
C VAL A 18 7.89 -6.44 -0.17
N SER A 19 6.61 -6.24 -0.40
CA SER A 19 5.63 -7.31 -0.58
C SER A 19 4.85 -7.04 -1.85
N GLU A 20 5.09 -7.83 -2.88
CA GLU A 20 4.45 -7.70 -4.18
C GLU A 20 4.14 -9.09 -4.74
N ARG A 21 2.94 -9.26 -5.29
CA ARG A 21 2.54 -10.46 -6.04
C ARG A 21 1.94 -10.06 -7.38
N PHE A 22 2.07 -10.95 -8.37
CA PHE A 22 1.39 -10.76 -9.65
C PHE A 22 -0.13 -10.85 -9.48
N VAL A 23 -0.88 -10.18 -10.35
CA VAL A 23 -2.36 -10.11 -10.31
C VAL A 23 -3.00 -11.50 -10.39
N ASN A 24 -2.35 -12.44 -11.07
CA ASN A 24 -2.78 -13.82 -11.24
C ASN A 24 -2.32 -14.77 -10.12
N MET A 25 -1.56 -14.29 -9.14
CA MET A 25 -1.15 -15.10 -7.99
C MET A 25 -2.23 -15.08 -6.89
N PRO A 26 -2.56 -16.24 -6.30
CA PRO A 26 -3.53 -16.34 -5.21
C PRO A 26 -3.10 -15.51 -3.98
N VAL A 27 -4.07 -14.97 -3.26
CA VAL A 27 -3.88 -14.15 -2.04
C VAL A 27 -3.36 -15.00 -0.87
N GLU A 28 -3.68 -16.29 -0.88
CA GLU A 28 -3.37 -17.28 0.15
C GLU A 28 -1.86 -17.53 0.34
N ILE A 29 -1.03 -17.10 -0.61
CA ILE A 29 0.44 -17.19 -0.47
C ILE A 29 0.99 -16.15 0.51
N MET A 30 0.29 -15.03 0.71
CA MET A 30 0.80 -13.92 1.50
C MET A 30 0.84 -14.21 3.00
N PRO A 31 -0.19 -14.82 3.63
CA PRO A 31 -0.13 -15.18 5.05
C PRO A 31 1.10 -15.97 5.48
N PRO A 32 1.47 -17.11 4.85
CA PRO A 32 2.65 -17.85 5.28
C PRO A 32 3.94 -17.06 5.05
N MET A 33 4.01 -16.20 4.02
CA MET A 33 5.18 -15.33 3.80
C MET A 33 5.35 -14.30 4.93
N TYR A 34 4.26 -13.66 5.35
CA TYR A 34 4.29 -12.71 6.47
C TYR A 34 4.60 -13.39 7.81
N ALA A 35 4.05 -14.59 8.05
CA ALA A 35 4.35 -15.37 9.24
C ALA A 35 5.84 -15.77 9.29
N MET A 36 6.41 -16.22 8.18
CA MET A 36 7.85 -16.52 8.09
C MET A 36 8.71 -15.29 8.37
N LEU A 37 8.39 -14.15 7.75
CA LEU A 37 9.11 -12.89 7.97
C LEU A 37 9.09 -12.48 9.45
N GLN A 38 7.93 -12.61 10.10
CA GLN A 38 7.77 -12.28 11.51
C GLN A 38 8.61 -13.19 12.41
N GLU A 39 8.58 -14.50 12.17
CA GLU A 39 9.37 -15.46 12.93
C GLU A 39 10.87 -15.24 12.76
N GLU A 40 11.34 -15.02 11.53
CA GLU A 40 12.76 -14.77 11.24
C GLU A 40 13.22 -13.47 11.90
N THR A 41 12.41 -12.42 11.84
CA THR A 41 12.72 -11.15 12.50
C THR A 41 12.80 -11.32 14.03
N LYS A 42 11.86 -12.05 14.64
CA LYS A 42 11.88 -12.35 16.08
C LYS A 42 13.12 -13.16 16.47
N LYS A 43 13.46 -14.21 15.72
CA LYS A 43 14.67 -15.03 15.94
C LYS A 43 15.95 -14.20 15.82
N ALA A 44 16.03 -13.29 14.84
CA ALA A 44 17.17 -12.41 14.65
C ALA A 44 17.35 -11.46 15.85
N ILE A 45 16.25 -10.89 16.37
CA ILE A 45 16.27 -10.06 17.59
C ILE A 45 16.73 -10.87 18.81
N GLU A 46 16.25 -12.11 19.00
CA GLU A 46 16.69 -13.00 20.07
C GLU A 46 18.19 -13.33 20.00
N GLN A 47 18.74 -13.40 18.78
CA GLN A 47 20.16 -13.61 18.53
C GLN A 47 21.01 -12.33 18.65
N ASN A 48 20.42 -11.20 19.09
CA ASN A 48 21.04 -9.88 19.15
C ASN A 48 21.54 -9.36 17.80
N GLU A 49 20.92 -9.79 16.70
CA GLU A 49 21.18 -9.22 15.39
C GLU A 49 20.52 -7.84 15.25
N PRO A 50 21.05 -6.94 14.40
CA PRO A 50 20.55 -5.57 14.28
C PRO A 50 19.26 -5.50 13.41
N TYR A 51 18.21 -6.24 13.80
CA TYR A 51 16.89 -6.25 13.16
C TYR A 51 15.77 -5.69 14.07
N SER A 52 16.13 -4.99 15.14
CA SER A 52 15.16 -4.25 15.96
C SER A 52 14.66 -3.02 15.18
N PHE A 53 13.45 -3.07 14.63
CA PHE A 53 12.83 -1.94 13.93
C PHE A 53 11.71 -1.34 14.79
N ASP A 54 11.67 -0.01 14.89
CA ASP A 54 10.59 0.70 15.55
C ASP A 54 9.36 0.80 14.64
N TRP A 55 9.61 0.90 13.34
CA TRP A 55 8.59 1.07 12.30
C TRP A 55 8.84 0.15 11.12
N TYR A 56 7.73 -0.31 10.53
CA TYR A 56 7.70 -1.00 9.26
C TYR A 56 7.10 -0.09 8.20
N MET A 57 7.83 0.13 7.12
CA MET A 57 7.38 0.92 5.98
C MET A 57 6.96 0.00 4.84
N PHE A 58 5.82 0.31 4.23
CA PHE A 58 5.30 -0.35 3.03
C PHE A 58 5.08 0.69 1.94
N ILE A 59 5.24 0.25 0.68
CA ILE A 59 4.89 1.04 -0.49
C ILE A 59 3.81 0.26 -1.22
N SER A 60 2.57 0.72 -1.10
CA SER A 60 1.41 0.06 -1.71
C SER A 60 1.02 0.77 -2.99
N LYS A 61 0.63 -0.01 -4.00
CA LYS A 61 0.04 0.52 -5.22
C LYS A 61 -1.42 0.87 -4.93
N THR A 62 -1.81 2.08 -5.28
CA THR A 62 -3.17 2.54 -5.12
C THR A 62 -3.67 3.15 -6.40
N TYR A 63 -4.98 3.31 -6.49
CA TYR A 63 -5.57 4.09 -7.57
C TYR A 63 -6.74 4.91 -7.04
N LYS A 64 -7.01 6.02 -7.72
CA LYS A 64 -8.16 6.87 -7.47
C LYS A 64 -9.03 6.87 -8.72
N GLU A 65 -10.33 6.82 -8.52
CA GLU A 65 -11.28 7.04 -9.60
C GLU A 65 -11.28 8.53 -9.93
N VAL A 66 -11.06 8.84 -11.21
CA VAL A 66 -11.12 10.17 -11.80
C VAL A 66 -12.16 10.13 -12.90
N ASN A 67 -12.83 11.26 -13.15
CA ASN A 67 -13.86 11.31 -14.19
C ASN A 67 -13.23 10.94 -15.56
N SER A 68 -13.81 9.95 -16.25
CA SER A 68 -13.40 9.58 -17.60
C SER A 68 -13.60 10.76 -18.56
N THR A 69 -12.67 10.99 -19.47
CA THR A 69 -12.75 12.04 -20.50
C THR A 69 -13.83 11.78 -21.58
N ALA A 70 -14.71 10.80 -21.37
CA ALA A 70 -15.81 10.47 -22.27
C ALA A 70 -17.12 11.22 -21.94
N ASP A 71 -17.22 11.83 -20.76
CA ASP A 71 -18.43 12.49 -20.25
C ASP A 71 -18.32 14.04 -20.29
N GLU A 72 -17.74 14.60 -21.36
CA GLU A 72 -17.53 16.06 -21.52
C GLU A 72 -18.82 16.88 -21.77
N GLU A 73 -20.02 16.31 -21.67
CA GLU A 73 -21.27 17.03 -21.99
C GLU A 73 -21.98 17.71 -20.80
N ASN A 74 -21.51 17.60 -19.54
CA ASN A 74 -22.16 18.27 -18.40
C ASN A 74 -21.18 18.79 -17.34
N GLU A 75 -20.52 19.91 -17.64
CA GLU A 75 -19.51 20.54 -16.77
C GLU A 75 -20.07 21.14 -15.45
N GLU A 76 -21.39 21.34 -15.30
CA GLU A 76 -21.94 22.08 -14.14
C GLU A 76 -22.32 21.21 -12.92
N VAL A 77 -22.35 19.87 -13.05
CA VAL A 77 -22.70 18.95 -11.93
C VAL A 77 -21.47 18.22 -11.37
N ALA A 78 -20.34 18.24 -12.10
CA ALA A 78 -19.19 17.35 -11.89
C ALA A 78 -18.29 17.70 -10.69
N GLN A 79 -18.46 18.84 -10.03
CA GLN A 79 -17.59 19.27 -8.93
C GLN A 79 -17.96 18.71 -7.53
N LYS A 80 -19.04 17.93 -7.40
CA LYS A 80 -19.57 17.52 -6.08
C LYS A 80 -19.42 16.05 -5.68
N LEU A 81 -18.88 15.18 -6.54
CA LEU A 81 -18.80 13.74 -6.26
C LEU A 81 -17.45 13.10 -6.63
N VAL A 82 -16.34 13.85 -6.52
CA VAL A 82 -15.03 13.19 -6.45
C VAL A 82 -14.90 12.60 -5.06
N ASN A 83 -15.45 11.40 -4.86
CA ASN A 83 -15.09 10.58 -3.72
C ASN A 83 -13.58 10.38 -3.80
N ASN A 84 -12.81 11.05 -2.94
CA ASN A 84 -11.35 10.89 -2.84
C ASN A 84 -10.99 9.53 -2.20
N GLU A 85 -11.81 8.50 -2.45
CA GLU A 85 -11.62 7.14 -2.00
C GLU A 85 -10.42 6.57 -2.74
N THR A 86 -9.48 6.06 -1.96
CA THR A 86 -8.26 5.44 -2.47
C THR A 86 -8.47 3.94 -2.45
N PHE A 87 -8.41 3.33 -3.62
CA PHE A 87 -8.52 1.90 -3.77
C PHE A 87 -7.13 1.25 -3.79
N TYR A 88 -7.07 0.00 -3.36
CA TYR A 88 -5.85 -0.80 -3.30
C TYR A 88 -5.95 -1.93 -4.32
N PHE A 89 -4.83 -2.25 -4.98
CA PHE A 89 -4.79 -3.37 -5.95
C PHE A 89 -4.77 -4.73 -5.25
N GLN A 90 -4.25 -4.78 -4.03
CA GLN A 90 -4.08 -5.98 -3.23
C GLN A 90 -4.90 -5.83 -1.95
N SER A 91 -5.64 -6.88 -1.57
CA SER A 91 -6.44 -6.89 -0.35
C SER A 91 -5.58 -6.75 0.91
N GLU A 92 -4.35 -7.23 0.84
CA GLU A 92 -3.34 -7.16 1.90
C GLU A 92 -2.97 -5.70 2.20
N ASP A 93 -2.77 -4.89 1.16
CA ASP A 93 -2.45 -3.47 1.27
C ASP A 93 -3.57 -2.67 1.96
N GLU A 94 -4.83 -3.04 1.73
CA GLU A 94 -5.97 -2.41 2.40
C GLU A 94 -5.93 -2.67 3.92
N ILE A 95 -5.53 -3.89 4.33
CA ILE A 95 -5.37 -4.24 5.75
C ILE A 95 -4.18 -3.47 6.33
N ILE A 96 -3.04 -3.45 5.64
CA ILE A 96 -1.84 -2.70 6.08
C ILE A 96 -2.18 -1.22 6.29
N ALA A 97 -2.96 -0.63 5.39
CA ALA A 97 -3.39 0.76 5.53
C ALA A 97 -4.26 1.01 6.78
N LYS A 98 -5.08 0.05 7.22
CA LYS A 98 -5.88 0.15 8.45
C LYS A 98 -5.01 0.19 9.71
N TYR A 99 -3.87 -0.51 9.71
CA TYR A 99 -2.93 -0.55 10.84
C TYR A 99 -1.85 0.54 10.79
N ALA A 100 -1.70 1.21 9.64
CA ALA A 100 -0.73 2.30 9.47
C ALA A 100 -1.10 3.54 10.29
N GLU A 101 -0.16 4.04 11.09
CA GLU A 101 -0.35 5.28 11.85
C GLU A 101 -0.11 6.53 11.01
N HIS A 102 0.76 6.39 10.01
CA HIS A 102 1.07 7.45 9.08
C HIS A 102 0.97 6.94 7.65
N GLN A 103 0.27 7.70 6.81
CA GLN A 103 0.01 7.39 5.41
C GLN A 103 0.34 8.59 4.54
N PHE A 104 1.00 8.36 3.40
CA PHE A 104 1.42 9.42 2.50
C PHE A 104 1.15 9.04 1.06
N ASP A 105 0.32 9.83 0.39
CA ASP A 105 0.10 9.70 -1.05
C ASP A 105 1.30 10.30 -1.80
N PHE A 106 1.95 9.48 -2.60
CA PHE A 106 2.97 9.90 -3.53
C PHE A 106 2.38 10.00 -4.93
N LYS A 107 2.32 11.22 -5.45
CA LYS A 107 1.94 11.47 -6.85
C LYS A 107 3.16 11.27 -7.75
N PHE A 108 3.00 10.47 -8.80
CA PHE A 108 4.06 10.25 -9.77
C PHE A 108 4.38 11.54 -10.52
N THR A 109 5.66 11.90 -10.56
CA THR A 109 6.14 13.08 -11.32
C THR A 109 6.26 12.80 -12.82
N ASN A 110 6.32 11.52 -13.21
CA ASN A 110 6.52 11.05 -14.58
C ASN A 110 5.42 10.08 -15.02
N ILE A 111 4.15 10.48 -14.93
CA ILE A 111 2.99 9.68 -15.36
C ILE A 111 3.18 9.18 -16.82
N ASP A 112 3.85 9.97 -17.67
CA ASP A 112 4.02 9.69 -19.09
C ASP A 112 5.09 8.65 -19.46
N LYS A 113 6.03 8.33 -18.56
CA LYS A 113 7.22 7.50 -18.89
C LYS A 113 7.23 6.10 -18.29
N GLU A 114 6.52 5.88 -17.18
CA GLU A 114 6.54 4.58 -16.47
C GLU A 114 5.41 3.64 -16.84
N GLN A 115 4.42 4.09 -17.62
CA GLN A 115 3.27 3.27 -18.02
C GLN A 115 3.39 2.78 -19.47
N ALA A 116 3.29 1.47 -19.66
CA ALA A 116 3.15 0.89 -20.99
C ALA A 116 1.97 1.54 -21.73
N ALA A 117 2.10 1.74 -23.05
CA ALA A 117 1.12 2.47 -23.84
C ALA A 117 -0.31 1.87 -23.76
N ASP A 118 -0.43 0.55 -23.55
CA ASP A 118 -1.72 -0.12 -23.36
C ASP A 118 -2.33 0.15 -21.98
N SER A 119 -1.51 0.22 -20.93
CA SER A 119 -1.98 0.56 -19.58
C SER A 119 -2.52 1.99 -19.55
N ARG A 120 -1.86 2.94 -20.23
CA ARG A 120 -2.32 4.34 -20.31
C ARG A 120 -3.71 4.48 -20.92
N ARG A 121 -3.99 3.79 -22.03
CA ARG A 121 -5.31 3.84 -22.68
C ARG A 121 -6.41 3.27 -21.80
N ALA A 122 -6.14 2.12 -21.17
CA ALA A 122 -7.08 1.53 -20.22
C ALA A 122 -7.32 2.48 -19.04
N PHE A 123 -6.28 3.02 -18.41
CA PHE A 123 -6.46 3.93 -17.26
C PHE A 123 -7.20 5.23 -17.61
N SER A 124 -7.00 5.79 -18.80
CA SER A 124 -7.77 6.95 -19.25
C SER A 124 -9.22 6.62 -19.62
N GLU A 125 -9.47 5.47 -20.26
CA GLU A 125 -10.83 5.04 -20.63
C GLU A 125 -11.66 4.67 -19.39
N PHE A 126 -11.05 4.00 -18.41
CA PHE A 126 -11.69 3.60 -17.16
C PHE A 126 -11.71 4.69 -16.09
N GLY A 127 -11.09 5.86 -16.32
CA GLY A 127 -11.08 6.96 -15.36
C GLY A 127 -10.33 6.60 -14.09
N ILE A 128 -9.11 6.08 -14.20
CA ILE A 128 -8.32 5.63 -13.05
C ILE A 128 -6.95 6.35 -13.04
N GLU A 129 -6.65 7.06 -11.95
CA GLU A 129 -5.32 7.66 -11.71
C GLU A 129 -4.52 6.76 -10.75
N PRO A 130 -3.46 6.07 -11.24
CA PRO A 130 -2.61 5.27 -10.37
C PRO A 130 -1.72 6.16 -9.50
N ALA A 131 -1.57 5.77 -8.24
CA ALA A 131 -0.72 6.41 -7.26
C ALA A 131 0.05 5.36 -6.45
N ARG A 132 1.00 5.84 -5.64
CA ARG A 132 1.60 5.01 -4.59
C ARG A 132 1.30 5.63 -3.25
N LYS A 133 1.13 4.78 -2.23
CA LYS A 133 0.97 5.21 -0.86
C LYS A 133 2.07 4.61 -0.01
N LEU A 134 2.76 5.46 0.76
CA LEU A 134 3.67 5.01 1.81
C LEU A 134 2.88 4.82 3.08
N LEU A 135 3.04 3.65 3.70
CA LEU A 135 2.34 3.27 4.92
C LEU A 135 3.38 2.95 6.00
N PHE A 136 3.24 3.56 7.18
CA PHE A 136 4.11 3.32 8.32
C PHE A 136 3.31 2.66 9.45
N VAL A 137 3.72 1.45 9.81
CA VAL A 137 3.13 0.64 10.88
C VAL A 137 4.14 0.55 12.02
N HIS A 138 3.72 0.93 13.23
CA HIS A 138 4.57 0.79 14.41
C HIS A 138 4.73 -0.69 14.80
N GLN A 139 5.90 -1.08 15.31
CA GLN A 139 6.20 -2.47 15.67
C GLN A 139 5.14 -3.14 16.57
N SER A 140 4.52 -2.37 17.47
CA SER A 140 3.49 -2.89 18.40
C SER A 140 2.22 -3.39 17.70
N LYS A 141 1.97 -2.93 16.47
CA LYS A 141 0.80 -3.30 15.66
C LYS A 141 1.14 -4.35 14.60
N PHE A 142 2.42 -4.66 14.41
CA PHE A 142 2.88 -5.55 13.35
C PHE A 142 2.40 -6.99 13.57
N ASP A 143 2.42 -7.47 14.81
CA ASP A 143 1.93 -8.81 15.14
C ASP A 143 0.43 -8.96 14.85
N THR A 144 -0.38 -7.98 15.30
CA THR A 144 -1.83 -7.97 15.03
C THR A 144 -2.18 -7.80 13.56
N LEU A 145 -1.35 -7.05 12.82
CA LEU A 145 -1.50 -6.87 11.37
C LEU A 145 -1.38 -8.22 10.65
N ILE A 146 -0.36 -9.02 10.99
CA ILE A 146 -0.12 -10.32 10.35
C ILE A 146 -1.24 -11.32 10.68
N GLU A 147 -1.74 -11.29 11.91
CA GLU A 147 -2.91 -12.10 12.31
C GLU A 147 -4.14 -11.75 11.46
N GLU A 148 -4.41 -10.46 11.25
CA GLU A 148 -5.55 -10.01 10.41
C GLU A 148 -5.36 -10.37 8.94
N ILE A 149 -4.14 -10.19 8.39
CA ILE A 149 -3.81 -10.64 7.02
C ILE A 149 -4.07 -12.14 6.89
N THR A 150 -3.63 -12.93 7.88
CA THR A 150 -3.83 -14.38 7.88
C THR A 150 -5.30 -14.74 7.90
N LYS A 151 -6.09 -14.09 8.75
CA LYS A 151 -7.52 -14.34 8.86
C LYS A 151 -8.27 -13.98 7.58
N THR A 152 -8.04 -12.79 7.03
CA THR A 152 -8.81 -12.30 5.86
C THR A 152 -8.40 -13.03 4.58
N CYS A 153 -7.10 -13.24 4.35
CA CYS A 153 -6.61 -13.85 3.12
C CYS A 153 -6.83 -15.38 3.08
N THR A 154 -6.94 -16.05 4.22
CA THR A 154 -7.23 -17.51 4.27
C THR A 154 -8.75 -17.80 4.24
N SER A 155 -9.60 -16.87 4.68
CA SER A 155 -11.05 -17.09 4.80
C SER A 155 -11.86 -16.75 3.54
N THR A 156 -11.23 -16.33 2.44
CA THR A 156 -11.93 -15.89 1.21
C THR A 156 -12.37 -17.08 0.32
N GLN A 157 -12.81 -18.19 0.92
CA GLN A 157 -13.42 -19.33 0.21
C GLN A 157 -14.95 -19.30 0.25
#